data_AF-A0A5N8XQQ7-F1
#
_entry.id   AF-A0A5N8XQQ7-F1
#
_cell.length_a   1.000
_cell.length_b   1.000
_cell.length_c   1.000
_cell.angle_alpha   90.00
_cell.angle_beta   90.00
_cell.angle_gamma   90.00
#
_symmetry.space_group_name_H-M   'P 1'
#
loop_
_entity.id
_entity.type
_entity.pdbx_description
1 polymer ?
#
loop_
_entity_poly.entity_id
_entity_poly.type
_entity_poly.pdbx_seq_one_letter_code
_entity_poly.pdbx_strand_id
1 'polypeptide(L)'
;MTEIDAKTDALVPAWLNLPEISEMLGVEVTRVRQLVKEGQLIAVRRGENRALYVPAAFIDGDKVVKGLSGTLTLLRDDGFTDEEMLEWLFTPDPSLPGTPAQALSENRGTEVKRRAQALAV
;
A
#
# COMPACT_ATOMS: atom_id res chain seq x y z
N MET A 1 -11.31 -0.48 9.22
CA MET A 1 -10.17 -1.40 9.01
C MET A 1 -10.75 -2.76 8.77
N THR A 2 -10.56 -3.24 7.54
CA THR A 2 -11.23 -4.41 6.97
C THR A 2 -10.34 -5.64 7.13
N GLU A 3 -10.97 -6.80 7.19
CA GLU A 3 -10.31 -8.09 7.02
C GLU A 3 -10.08 -8.30 5.53
N ILE A 4 -8.86 -8.68 5.14
CA ILE A 4 -8.53 -8.84 3.72
C ILE A 4 -9.10 -10.16 3.18
N ASP A 5 -9.70 -10.12 1.99
CA ASP A 5 -10.15 -11.32 1.31
C ASP A 5 -8.96 -12.17 0.79
N ALA A 6 -9.17 -13.46 0.62
CA ALA A 6 -8.09 -14.40 0.27
C ALA A 6 -7.45 -14.13 -1.11
N LYS A 7 -8.21 -13.58 -2.08
CA LYS A 7 -7.70 -13.24 -3.40
C LYS A 7 -6.78 -12.03 -3.30
N THR A 8 -7.18 -10.96 -2.61
CA THR A 8 -6.33 -9.78 -2.42
C THR A 8 -5.10 -10.10 -1.57
N ASP A 9 -5.25 -10.94 -0.55
CA ASP A 9 -4.13 -11.40 0.28
C ASP A 9 -3.05 -12.13 -0.55
N ALA A 10 -3.47 -12.94 -1.52
CA ALA A 10 -2.58 -13.69 -2.41
C ALA A 10 -1.83 -12.82 -3.45
N LEU A 11 -2.32 -11.61 -3.76
CA LEU A 11 -1.64 -10.69 -4.66
C LEU A 11 -0.41 -10.02 -4.02
N VAL A 12 -0.40 -9.89 -2.69
CA VAL A 12 0.64 -9.19 -1.95
C VAL A 12 1.78 -10.17 -1.60
N PRO A 13 3.01 -9.99 -2.15
CA PRO A 13 4.07 -10.99 -1.99
C PRO A 13 4.61 -11.12 -0.56
N ALA A 14 4.59 -10.02 0.20
CA ALA A 14 5.15 -9.95 1.54
C ALA A 14 4.46 -8.88 2.38
N TRP A 15 4.40 -9.12 3.69
CA TRP A 15 3.68 -8.32 4.66
C TRP A 15 4.57 -8.02 5.85
N LEU A 16 4.41 -6.84 6.43
CA LEU A 16 5.08 -6.40 7.66
C LEU A 16 4.05 -6.02 8.70
N ASN A 17 4.29 -6.43 9.95
CA ASN A 17 3.54 -5.92 11.09
C ASN A 17 4.06 -4.53 11.51
N LEU A 18 3.29 -3.83 12.35
CA LEU A 18 3.67 -2.45 12.72
C LEU A 18 4.99 -2.34 13.52
N PRO A 19 5.31 -3.26 14.45
CA PRO A 19 6.65 -3.34 15.06
C PRO A 19 7.80 -3.47 14.04
N GLU A 20 7.69 -4.34 13.04
CA GLU A 20 8.73 -4.50 12.00
C GLU A 20 8.94 -3.18 11.24
N ILE A 21 7.84 -2.50 10.86
CA ILE A 21 7.92 -1.20 10.17
C ILE A 21 8.53 -0.13 11.08
N SER A 22 8.24 -0.17 12.38
CA SER A 22 8.78 0.74 13.38
C SER A 22 10.30 0.61 13.48
N GLU A 23 10.82 -0.62 13.49
CA GLU A 23 12.25 -0.91 13.45
C GLU A 23 12.88 -0.43 12.13
N MET A 24 12.25 -0.72 10.99
CA MET A 24 12.77 -0.31 9.67
C MET A 24 12.84 1.20 9.50
N LEU A 25 11.79 1.93 9.90
CA LEU A 25 11.70 3.38 9.77
C LEU A 25 12.46 4.13 10.88
N GLY A 26 12.92 3.44 11.93
CA GLY A 26 13.55 4.07 13.08
C GLY A 26 12.62 5.01 13.86
N VAL A 27 11.33 4.70 13.93
CA VAL A 27 10.30 5.49 14.62
C VAL A 27 9.48 4.63 15.58
N GLU A 28 8.79 5.25 16.54
CA GLU A 28 7.86 4.56 17.44
C GLU A 28 6.70 3.89 16.70
N VAL A 29 6.21 2.75 17.20
CA VAL A 29 5.02 2.06 16.63
C VAL A 29 3.78 2.96 16.58
N THR A 30 3.67 3.91 17.52
CA THR A 30 2.60 4.92 17.53
C THR A 30 2.66 5.83 16.29
N ARG A 31 3.86 6.15 15.80
CA ARG A 31 4.04 6.91 14.57
C ARG A 31 3.61 6.08 13.36
N VAL A 32 3.94 4.79 13.31
CA VAL A 32 3.47 3.90 12.23
C VAL A 32 1.93 3.82 12.21
N ARG A 33 1.30 3.69 13.38
CA ARG A 33 -0.17 3.73 13.50
C ARG A 33 -0.75 5.06 13.00
N GLN A 34 -0.05 6.16 13.23
CA GLN A 34 -0.45 7.47 12.74
C GLN A 34 -0.37 7.54 11.20
N LEU A 35 0.67 6.99 10.58
CA LEU A 35 0.78 6.91 9.10
C LEU A 35 -0.43 6.17 8.50
N VAL A 36 -0.84 5.06 9.12
CA VAL A 36 -2.05 4.31 8.72
C VAL A 36 -3.31 5.17 8.90
N LYS A 37 -3.46 5.82 10.06
CA LYS A 37 -4.61 6.69 10.35
C LYS A 37 -4.72 7.89 9.40
N GLU A 38 -3.58 8.43 8.97
CA GLU A 38 -3.48 9.55 8.02
C GLU A 38 -3.63 9.09 6.57
N GLY A 39 -3.85 7.78 6.32
CA GLY A 39 -4.00 7.23 4.97
C GLY A 39 -2.70 7.20 4.16
N GLN A 40 -1.55 7.38 4.80
CA GLN A 40 -0.23 7.31 4.16
C GLN A 40 0.24 5.87 3.95
N LEU A 41 -0.33 4.92 4.69
CA LEU A 41 -0.16 3.48 4.55
C LEU A 41 -1.54 2.80 4.63
N ILE A 42 -1.74 1.71 3.89
CA ILE A 42 -2.88 0.81 4.09
C ILE A 42 -2.44 -0.31 5.05
N ALA A 43 -3.27 -0.59 6.05
CA ALA A 43 -3.10 -1.76 6.90
C ALA A 43 -4.38 -2.59 6.96
N VAL A 44 -4.25 -3.90 6.82
CA VAL A 44 -5.35 -4.87 6.90
C VAL A 44 -5.17 -5.80 8.09
N ARG A 45 -6.27 -6.38 8.55
CA ARG A 45 -6.27 -7.42 9.59
C ARG A 45 -6.09 -8.78 8.89
N ARG A 46 -5.03 -9.52 9.23
CA ARG A 46 -4.76 -10.86 8.68
C ARG A 46 -4.11 -11.80 9.71
N GLY A 47 -4.11 -13.09 9.40
CA GLY A 47 -3.58 -14.17 10.25
C GLY A 47 -4.48 -14.52 11.44
N GLU A 48 -4.12 -15.59 12.16
CA GLU A 48 -4.91 -16.12 13.28
C GLU A 48 -5.16 -15.10 14.40
N ASN A 49 -4.18 -14.23 14.67
CA ASN A 49 -4.26 -13.21 15.71
C ASN A 49 -4.94 -11.91 15.23
N ARG A 50 -5.37 -11.83 13.97
CA ARG A 50 -5.93 -10.63 13.33
C ARG A 50 -5.06 -9.39 13.61
N ALA A 51 -3.74 -9.51 13.58
CA ALA A 51 -2.85 -8.37 13.75
C ALA A 51 -2.90 -7.46 12.51
N LEU A 52 -2.40 -6.23 12.64
CA LEU A 52 -2.30 -5.30 11.52
C LEU A 52 -1.04 -5.56 10.72
N TYR A 53 -1.23 -5.69 9.43
CA TYR A 53 -0.15 -5.85 8.47
C TYR A 53 -0.28 -4.84 7.34
N VAL A 54 0.88 -4.36 6.89
CA VAL A 54 1.07 -3.47 5.75
C VAL A 54 1.88 -4.23 4.70
N PRO A 55 1.60 -4.09 3.40
CA PRO A 55 2.45 -4.67 2.37
C PRO A 55 3.90 -4.22 2.50
N ALA A 56 4.84 -5.15 2.47
CA ALA A 56 6.27 -4.84 2.60
C ALA A 56 6.76 -3.90 1.49
N ALA A 57 6.17 -4.00 0.31
CA ALA A 57 6.47 -3.16 -0.85
C ALA A 57 6.15 -1.65 -0.64
N PHE A 58 5.53 -1.27 0.48
CA PHE A 58 5.29 0.15 0.81
C PHE A 58 6.44 0.80 1.57
N ILE A 59 7.44 0.03 2.00
CA ILE A 59 8.61 0.49 2.73
C ILE A 59 9.85 0.31 1.85
N ASP A 60 10.64 1.37 1.69
CA ASP A 60 11.91 1.39 0.97
C ASP A 60 13.04 1.75 1.95
N GLY A 61 13.61 0.73 2.58
CA GLY A 61 14.61 0.93 3.64
C GLY A 61 14.02 1.65 4.85
N ASP A 62 14.45 2.89 5.08
CA ASP A 62 14.12 3.72 6.24
C ASP A 62 12.97 4.71 5.99
N LYS A 63 12.28 4.59 4.85
CA LYS A 63 11.22 5.52 4.43
C LYS A 63 10.05 4.78 3.78
N VAL A 64 8.90 5.45 3.77
CA VAL A 64 7.76 5.02 2.95
C VAL A 64 8.09 5.28 1.48
N VAL A 65 7.66 4.37 0.60
CA VAL A 65 7.87 4.48 -0.84
C VAL A 65 7.33 5.81 -1.37
N LYS A 66 8.18 6.51 -2.14
CA LYS A 66 7.87 7.81 -2.69
C LYS A 66 6.65 7.72 -3.62
N GLY A 67 5.70 8.63 -3.44
CA GLY A 67 4.49 8.72 -4.26
C GLY A 67 3.33 7.85 -3.78
N LEU A 68 3.57 6.87 -2.89
CA LEU A 68 2.52 5.99 -2.36
C LEU A 68 1.36 6.81 -1.76
N SER A 69 1.67 7.67 -0.78
CA SER A 69 0.66 8.49 -0.09
C SER A 69 -0.22 9.29 -1.07
N GLY A 70 0.39 9.93 -2.07
CA GLY A 70 -0.35 10.68 -3.09
C GLY A 70 -1.21 9.81 -4.00
N THR A 71 -0.75 8.60 -4.35
CA THR A 71 -1.54 7.62 -5.08
C THR A 71 -2.73 7.12 -4.24
N LEU A 72 -2.51 6.84 -2.95
CA LEU A 72 -3.58 6.44 -2.03
C LEU A 72 -4.63 7.53 -1.87
N THR A 73 -4.22 8.80 -1.78
CA THR A 73 -5.15 9.93 -1.76
C THR A 73 -6.01 9.96 -3.02
N LEU A 74 -5.42 9.86 -4.21
CA LEU A 74 -6.17 9.87 -5.47
C LEU A 74 -7.19 8.74 -5.55
N LEU A 75 -6.77 7.50 -5.31
CA LEU A 75 -7.68 6.36 -5.33
C LEU A 75 -8.82 6.52 -4.31
N ARG A 76 -8.53 7.14 -3.17
CA ARG A 76 -9.53 7.36 -2.11
C ARG A 76 -10.55 8.42 -2.52
N ASP A 77 -10.09 9.48 -3.17
CA ASP A 77 -10.94 10.52 -3.73
C ASP A 77 -11.85 9.94 -4.84
N ASP A 78 -11.38 8.93 -5.56
CA ASP A 78 -12.15 8.15 -6.54
C ASP A 78 -13.05 7.07 -5.91
N GLY A 79 -13.11 7.00 -4.57
CA GLY A 79 -14.02 6.13 -3.83
C GLY A 79 -13.52 4.70 -3.58
N PHE A 80 -12.27 4.39 -3.89
CA PHE A 80 -11.71 3.06 -3.64
C PHE A 80 -11.66 2.76 -2.14
N THR A 81 -12.01 1.53 -1.78
CA THR A 81 -11.75 0.96 -0.46
C THR A 81 -10.27 0.57 -0.32
N ASP A 82 -9.82 0.38 0.91
CA ASP A 82 -8.44 -0.06 1.18
C ASP A 82 -8.13 -1.42 0.49
N GLU A 83 -9.13 -2.30 0.35
CA GLU A 83 -8.99 -3.58 -0.34
C GLU A 83 -8.87 -3.41 -1.87
N GLU A 84 -9.73 -2.61 -2.49
CA GLU A 84 -9.64 -2.30 -3.92
C GLU A 84 -8.35 -1.57 -4.28
N MET A 85 -7.84 -0.70 -3.39
CA MET A 85 -6.52 -0.08 -3.56
C MET A 85 -5.41 -1.11 -3.55
N LEU A 86 -5.45 -2.09 -2.64
CA LEU A 86 -4.47 -3.18 -2.60
C LEU A 86 -4.57 -4.05 -3.85
N GLU A 87 -5.79 -4.44 -4.26
CA GLU A 87 -5.99 -5.19 -5.48
C GLU A 87 -5.41 -4.44 -6.69
N TRP A 88 -5.71 -3.15 -6.83
CA TRP A 88 -5.17 -2.34 -7.92
C TRP A 88 -3.64 -2.20 -7.87
N LEU A 89 -3.07 -1.93 -6.69
CA LEU A 89 -1.63 -1.75 -6.51
C LEU A 89 -0.82 -3.01 -6.81
N PHE A 90 -1.39 -4.19 -6.59
CA PHE A 90 -0.70 -5.48 -6.73
C PHE A 90 -1.15 -6.30 -7.93
N THR A 91 -2.14 -5.84 -8.70
CA THR A 91 -2.51 -6.44 -9.98
C THR A 91 -1.56 -5.97 -11.09
N PRO A 92 -0.99 -6.86 -11.91
CA PRO A 92 -0.20 -6.48 -13.07
C PRO A 92 -1.01 -5.64 -14.07
N ASP A 93 -0.45 -4.50 -14.49
CA ASP A 93 -1.08 -3.63 -15.49
C ASP A 93 -0.39 -3.83 -16.84
N PRO A 94 -1.08 -4.31 -17.89
CA PRO A 94 -0.47 -4.53 -19.22
C PRO A 94 0.15 -3.28 -19.85
N SER A 95 -0.25 -2.08 -19.41
CA SER A 95 0.31 -0.81 -19.87
C SER A 95 1.63 -0.45 -19.16
N LEU A 96 2.03 -1.18 -18.11
CA LEU A 96 3.18 -0.90 -17.25
C LEU A 96 4.04 -2.17 -17.07
N PRO A 97 5.37 -2.07 -17.01
CA PRO A 97 6.16 -3.19 -16.52
C PRO A 97 5.82 -3.51 -15.06
N GLY A 98 5.22 -4.69 -14.81
CA GLY A 98 4.89 -5.19 -13.48
C GLY A 98 3.59 -4.63 -12.91
N THR A 99 3.57 -4.40 -11.59
CA THR A 99 2.44 -3.85 -10.85
C THR A 99 2.64 -2.36 -10.54
N PRO A 100 1.57 -1.59 -10.25
CA PRO A 100 1.71 -0.22 -9.77
C PRO A 100 2.57 -0.09 -8.49
N ALA A 101 2.46 -1.03 -7.55
CA ALA A 101 3.32 -1.06 -6.35
C ALA A 101 4.80 -1.23 -6.69
N GLN A 102 5.13 -2.14 -7.62
CA GLN A 102 6.50 -2.32 -8.10
C GLN A 102 7.01 -1.06 -8.82
N ALA A 103 6.16 -0.42 -9.62
CA ALA A 103 6.54 0.81 -10.30
C ALA A 103 6.81 1.96 -9.31
N LEU A 104 6.06 2.05 -8.20
CA LEU A 104 6.34 3.02 -7.15
C LEU A 104 7.72 2.79 -6.51
N SER A 105 8.06 1.55 -6.15
CA SER A 105 9.36 1.23 -5.55
C SER A 105 10.54 1.44 -6.51
N GLU A 106 10.31 1.26 -7.81
CA GLU A 106 11.29 1.52 -8.88
C GLU A 106 11.35 3.00 -9.31
N ASN A 107 10.82 3.93 -8.51
CA ASN A 107 10.80 5.37 -8.78
C ASN A 107 10.03 5.79 -10.06
N ARG A 108 9.09 4.97 -10.53
CA ARG A 108 8.21 5.25 -11.70
C ARG A 108 6.84 5.81 -11.28
N GLY A 109 6.80 6.59 -10.20
CA GLY A 109 5.54 7.10 -9.62
C GLY A 109 4.70 8.01 -10.51
N THR A 110 5.30 8.73 -11.46
CA THR A 110 4.56 9.55 -12.44
C THR A 110 3.64 8.68 -13.31
N GLU A 111 4.13 7.53 -13.74
CA GLU A 111 3.35 6.58 -14.54
C GLU A 111 2.20 5.97 -13.75
N VAL A 112 2.43 5.67 -12.48
CA VAL A 112 1.40 5.17 -11.56
C VAL A 112 0.31 6.21 -11.35
N LYS A 113 0.69 7.46 -11.08
CA LYS A 113 -0.25 8.57 -10.90
C LYS A 113 -1.13 8.78 -12.14
N ARG A 114 -0.54 8.72 -13.34
CA ARG A 114 -1.29 8.84 -14.60
C ARG A 114 -2.37 7.76 -14.74
N ARG A 115 -2.09 6.54 -14.29
CA ARG A 115 -3.06 5.43 -14.32
C ARG A 115 -4.14 5.60 -13.28
N ALA A 116 -3.80 5.96 -12.05
CA ALA A 116 -4.78 6.27 -11.01
C ALA A 116 -5.76 7.35 -11.50
N GLN A 117 -5.26 8.44 -12.08
CA GLN A 117 -6.08 9.51 -12.65
C GLN A 117 -6.96 9.07 -13.83
N ALA A 118 -6.60 8.01 -14.55
CA ALA A 118 -7.40 7.50 -15.66
C ALA A 118 -8.57 6.60 -15.16
N LEU A 119 -8.62 6.25 -13.87
CA LEU A 119 -9.72 5.52 -13.26
C LEU A 119 -10.87 6.44 -12.85
N ALA A 120 -10.56 7.72 -12.57
CA ALA A 120 -11.54 8.76 -12.30
C ALA A 120 -12.35 9.06 -13.58
N VAL A 121 -13.53 8.45 -13.72
CA VAL A 121 -14.49 8.68 -14.81
C VAL A 121 -15.87 8.97 -14.26
#